data_AF-A0A532CGV3-F1
#
_entry.id   AF-A0A532CGV3-F1
#
_cell.length_a   1.000
_cell.length_b   1.000
_cell.length_c   1.000
_cell.angle_alpha   90.00
_cell.angle_beta   90.00
_cell.angle_gamma   90.00
#
_symmetry.space_group_name_H-M   'P 1'
#
loop_
_entity.id
_entity.type
_entity.pdbx_description
1 polymer ?
#
loop_
_entity_poly.entity_id
_entity_poly.type
_entity_poly.pdbx_seq_one_letter_code
_entity_poly.pdbx_strand_id
1 'polypeptide(L)'
;MKVTDPDKLALLYERFRDVCLVEKEVWKEIFMPREVTRGPVRTNIQDRYEVEINDPDIEHTIEANISRGSTILGAAIDEYRAHIVFFRKQD
;
A
#
# COMPACT_ATOMS: atom_id res chain seq x y z
N MET A 1 0.52 -2.23 13.85
CA MET A 1 -0.67 -1.45 14.28
C MET A 1 -1.57 -1.21 13.08
N LYS A 2 -2.87 -1.58 13.15
CA LYS A 2 -3.82 -1.34 12.05
C LYS A 2 -3.98 0.17 11.81
N VAL A 3 -3.91 0.59 10.55
CA VAL A 3 -4.16 1.97 10.15
C VAL A 3 -5.66 2.15 9.91
N THR A 4 -6.26 3.13 10.57
CA THR A 4 -7.69 3.47 10.43
C THR A 4 -7.91 4.95 10.11
N ASP A 5 -6.83 5.72 10.06
CA ASP A 5 -6.87 7.14 9.74
C ASP A 5 -7.20 7.34 8.24
N PRO A 6 -8.27 8.08 7.88
CA PRO A 6 -8.76 8.15 6.51
C PRO A 6 -7.80 8.86 5.54
N ASP A 7 -7.14 9.94 5.98
CA ASP A 7 -6.12 10.64 5.19
C ASP A 7 -4.92 9.72 4.91
N LYS A 8 -4.47 9.00 5.93
CA LYS A 8 -3.37 8.04 5.79
C LYS A 8 -3.75 6.83 4.95
N LEU A 9 -4.99 6.34 5.06
CA LEU A 9 -5.50 5.27 4.21
C LEU A 9 -5.53 5.68 2.75
N ALA A 10 -6.00 6.89 2.42
CA ALA A 10 -5.99 7.39 1.05
C ALA A 10 -4.57 7.34 0.45
N LEU A 11 -3.59 7.84 1.20
CA LEU A 11 -2.18 7.83 0.80
C LEU A 11 -1.63 6.40 0.66
N LEU A 12 -2.03 5.48 1.54
CA LEU A 12 -1.62 4.07 1.47
C LEU A 12 -2.24 3.35 0.27
N TYR A 13 -3.49 3.62 -0.10
CA TYR A 13 -4.11 3.05 -1.31
C TYR A 13 -3.41 3.55 -2.58
N GLU A 14 -3.05 4.83 -2.63
CA GLU A 14 -2.27 5.39 -3.75
C GLU A 14 -0.89 4.71 -3.84
N ARG A 15 -0.20 4.59 -2.71
CA ARG A 15 1.11 3.94 -2.64
C ARG A 15 1.03 2.46 -2.98
N PHE A 16 -0.01 1.79 -2.51
CA PHE A 16 -0.26 0.38 -2.79
C PHE A 16 -0.35 0.15 -4.31
N ARG A 17 -1.13 0.96 -5.00
CA ARG A 17 -1.25 0.93 -6.47
C ARG A 17 0.11 1.12 -7.15
N ASP A 18 0.90 2.08 -6.71
CA ASP A 18 2.24 2.34 -7.29
C ASP A 18 3.19 1.16 -7.07
N VAL A 19 3.26 0.63 -5.83
CA VAL A 19 4.11 -0.53 -5.50
C VAL A 19 3.69 -1.76 -6.28
N CYS A 20 2.38 -2.04 -6.40
CA CYS A 20 1.88 -3.12 -7.25
C CYS A 20 2.41 -3.03 -8.70
N LEU A 21 2.51 -1.83 -9.26
CA LEU A 21 2.94 -1.63 -10.65
C LEU A 21 4.46 -1.72 -10.82
N VAL A 22 5.23 -1.31 -9.80
CA VAL A 22 6.70 -1.29 -9.85
C VAL A 22 7.28 -2.64 -9.43
N GLU A 23 6.75 -3.25 -8.37
CA GLU A 23 7.32 -4.43 -7.74
C GLU A 23 6.25 -5.52 -7.49
N LYS A 24 5.93 -6.26 -8.55
CA LYS A 24 4.87 -7.28 -8.55
C LYS A 24 5.06 -8.40 -7.52
N GLU A 25 6.27 -8.61 -7.00
CA GLU A 25 6.56 -9.69 -6.05
C GLU A 25 6.49 -9.24 -4.58
N VAL A 26 6.49 -7.93 -4.30
CA VAL A 26 6.56 -7.39 -2.93
C VAL A 26 5.45 -6.39 -2.61
N TRP A 27 4.36 -6.39 -3.38
CA TRP A 27 3.23 -5.46 -3.18
C TRP A 27 2.55 -5.55 -1.80
N LYS A 28 2.76 -6.66 -1.08
CA LYS A 28 2.28 -6.85 0.29
C LYS A 28 3.05 -6.01 1.32
N GLU A 29 4.17 -5.40 0.92
CA GLU A 29 4.95 -4.49 1.76
C GLU A 29 5.06 -3.11 1.08
N ILE A 30 4.48 -2.09 1.71
CA ILE A 30 4.52 -0.71 1.23
C ILE A 30 5.53 0.07 2.07
N PHE A 31 6.44 0.73 1.37
CA PHE A 31 7.42 1.63 1.96
C PHE A 31 7.02 3.08 1.69
N MET A 32 6.76 3.84 2.75
CA MET A 32 6.43 5.25 2.57
C MET A 32 7.69 6.04 2.17
N PRO A 33 7.58 6.97 1.21
CA PRO A 33 8.66 7.88 0.89
C PRO A 33 8.93 8.80 2.10
N ARG A 34 10.21 9.11 2.33
CA ARG A 34 10.62 9.99 3.42
C ARG A 34 10.04 11.39 3.21
N GLU A 35 9.42 11.96 4.24
CA GLU A 35 9.30 13.41 4.31
C GLU A 35 10.72 13.98 4.49
N VAL A 36 11.27 14.57 3.42
CA VAL A 36 12.54 15.30 3.46
C VAL A 36 12.30 16.64 4.17
N THR A 37 11.96 16.60 5.45
CA THR A 37 11.96 17.80 6.29
C THR A 37 13.41 18.22 6.51
N ARG A 38 13.79 19.36 5.92
CA ARG A 38 15.11 20.01 6.06
C ARG A 38 15.41 20.25 7.55
N GLY A 39 16.11 19.34 8.21
CA GLY A 39 16.54 19.45 9.60
C GLY A 39 17.54 18.35 9.97
N PRO A 40 18.34 18.53 11.04
CA PRO A 40 19.39 17.58 11.41
C PRO A 40 18.80 16.19 11.64
N VAL A 41 19.17 15.26 10.77
CA VAL A 41 18.62 13.91 10.65
C VAL A 41 18.85 13.13 11.95
N ARG A 42 17.80 12.98 12.74
CA ARG A 42 17.78 12.07 13.89
C ARG A 42 16.58 11.15 13.78
N THR A 43 16.69 10.14 12.91
CA THR A 43 16.15 8.76 13.01
C THR A 43 16.09 8.18 11.60
N ASN A 44 16.81 7.08 11.37
CA ASN A 44 16.97 6.47 10.06
C ASN A 44 15.79 5.54 9.69
N ILE A 45 14.58 5.86 10.14
CA ILE A 45 13.44 4.92 10.14
C ILE A 45 12.53 5.26 8.97
N GLN A 46 12.44 4.34 8.01
CA GLN A 46 11.43 4.39 6.95
C GLN A 46 10.18 3.69 7.44
N ASP A 47 9.03 4.35 7.31
CA ASP A 47 7.76 3.74 7.70
C ASP A 47 7.39 2.62 6.72
N ARG A 48 7.30 1.40 7.24
CA ARG A 48 6.87 0.19 6.53
C ARG A 48 5.44 -0.18 6.91
N TYR A 49 4.64 -0.52 5.91
CA TYR A 49 3.28 -0.99 6.07
C TYR A 49 3.13 -2.35 5.39
N GLU A 50 2.45 -3.26 6.06
CA GLU A 50 2.02 -4.53 5.50
C GLU A 50 0.59 -4.38 4.98
N VAL A 51 0.34 -4.97 3.82
CA VAL A 51 -0.98 -5.04 3.19
C VAL A 51 -1.52 -6.44 3.42
N GLU A 52 -2.70 -6.52 4.03
CA GLU A 52 -3.44 -7.76 4.21
C GLU A 52 -4.74 -7.65 3.41
N ILE A 53 -5.01 -8.65 2.57
CA ILE A 53 -6.29 -8.79 1.88
C ILE A 53 -7.02 -9.95 2.51
N ASN A 54 -8.18 -9.68 3.09
CA ASN A 54 -8.94 -10.67 3.88
C ASN A 54 -9.61 -11.75 3.03
N ASP A 55 -9.60 -11.60 1.71
CA ASP A 55 -10.25 -12.50 0.77
C ASP A 55 -9.26 -12.91 -0.33
N PRO A 56 -9.01 -14.22 -0.52
CA PRO A 56 -8.03 -14.70 -1.50
C PRO A 56 -8.47 -14.49 -2.95
N ASP A 57 -9.77 -14.43 -3.23
CA ASP A 57 -10.28 -14.17 -4.58
C ASP A 57 -10.04 -12.71 -4.98
N ILE A 58 -10.18 -11.80 -4.01
CA ILE A 58 -9.81 -10.39 -4.17
C ILE A 58 -8.31 -10.25 -4.37
N GLU A 59 -7.49 -10.95 -3.59
CA GLU A 59 -6.03 -10.96 -3.77
C GLU A 59 -5.65 -11.35 -5.21
N HIS A 60 -6.18 -12.48 -5.69
CA HIS A 60 -5.99 -12.92 -7.08
C HIS A 60 -6.49 -11.89 -8.10
N THR A 61 -7.60 -11.23 -7.82
CA THR A 61 -8.16 -10.19 -8.69
C THR A 61 -7.23 -8.99 -8.76
N ILE A 62 -6.71 -8.50 -7.64
CA ILE A 62 -5.74 -7.40 -7.61
C ILE A 62 -4.50 -7.79 -8.41
N GLU A 63 -3.92 -8.97 -8.17
CA GLU A 63 -2.75 -9.47 -8.88
C GLU A 63 -2.95 -9.57 -10.39
N ALA A 64 -4.10 -10.09 -10.84
CA ALA A 64 -4.44 -10.17 -12.26
C ALA A 64 -4.56 -8.77 -12.91
N ASN A 65 -5.02 -7.77 -12.15
CA ASN A 65 -5.15 -6.39 -12.61
C ASN A 65 -3.83 -5.61 -12.61
N ILE A 66 -2.79 -6.05 -11.88
CA ILE A 66 -1.45 -5.44 -11.93
C ILE A 66 -0.93 -5.37 -13.36
N SER A 67 -1.05 -6.47 -14.12
CA SER A 67 -0.57 -6.53 -15.51
C SER A 67 -1.45 -5.77 -16.50
N ARG A 68 -2.64 -5.31 -16.09
CA ARG A 68 -3.56 -4.52 -16.91
C ARG A 68 -3.31 -3.01 -16.82
N GLY A 69 -2.40 -2.61 -15.94
CA GLY A 69 -1.96 -1.23 -15.79
C GLY A 69 -2.74 -0.44 -14.75
N SER A 70 -2.28 0.79 -14.53
CA SER A 70 -2.61 1.56 -13.34
C SER A 70 -4.11 1.87 -13.23
N THR A 71 -4.80 2.22 -14.31
CA THR A 71 -6.22 2.61 -14.29
C THR A 71 -7.12 1.47 -13.82
N ILE A 72 -6.91 0.27 -14.37
CA ILE A 72 -7.71 -0.92 -14.04
C ILE A 72 -7.39 -1.37 -12.61
N LEU A 73 -6.12 -1.40 -12.23
CA LEU A 73 -5.70 -1.72 -10.87
C LEU A 73 -6.29 -0.75 -9.85
N GLY A 74 -6.27 0.56 -10.14
CA GLY A 74 -6.84 1.57 -9.27
C GLY A 74 -8.34 1.38 -9.05
N ALA A 75 -9.09 1.01 -10.08
CA ALA A 75 -10.52 0.71 -9.96
C ALA A 75 -10.77 -0.54 -9.10
N ALA A 76 -9.98 -1.60 -9.26
CA ALA A 76 -10.09 -2.80 -8.44
C ALA A 76 -9.75 -2.52 -6.97
N ILE A 77 -8.68 -1.77 -6.70
CA ILE A 77 -8.33 -1.36 -5.33
C ILE A 77 -9.47 -0.54 -4.70
N ASP A 78 -10.09 0.35 -5.47
CA ASP A 78 -11.21 1.19 -5.01
C ASP A 78 -12.45 0.36 -4.66
N GLU A 79 -12.81 -0.58 -5.53
CA GLU A 79 -13.93 -1.50 -5.36
C GLU A 79 -13.76 -2.38 -4.11
N TYR A 80 -12.53 -2.84 -3.85
CA TYR A 80 -12.23 -3.77 -2.76
C TYR A 80 -11.59 -3.12 -1.52
N ARG A 81 -11.66 -1.79 -1.36
CA ARG A 81 -11.05 -1.08 -0.20
C ARG A 81 -11.44 -1.70 1.14
N ALA A 82 -12.68 -2.17 1.27
CA ALA A 82 -13.19 -2.79 2.50
C ALA A 82 -12.45 -4.09 2.89
N HIS A 83 -11.83 -4.76 1.93
CA HIS A 83 -11.09 -6.01 2.11
C HIS A 83 -9.58 -5.82 2.24
N ILE A 84 -9.08 -4.63 1.90
CA ILE A 84 -7.66 -4.27 1.94
C ILE A 84 -7.37 -3.53 3.24
N VAL A 85 -6.53 -4.13 4.08
CA VAL A 85 -6.17 -3.60 5.39
C VAL A 85 -4.68 -3.30 5.43
N PHE A 86 -4.32 -2.14 6.00
CA PHE A 86 -2.93 -1.77 6.19
C PHE A 86 -2.51 -1.85 7.66
N PHE A 87 -1.33 -2.42 7.89
CA PHE A 87 -0.72 -2.52 9.21
C PHE A 87 0.65 -1.85 9.20
N ARG A 88 0.82 -0.83 10.03
CA ARG A 88 2.16 -0.25 10.28
C ARG A 88 3.02 -1.30 11.00
N LYS A 89 4.16 -1.65 10.40
CA LYS A 89 5.23 -2.41 11.07
C LYS A 89 6.04 -1.43 11.90
N GLN A 90 6.04 -1.62 13.22
CA GLN A 90 7.04 -1.01 14.09
C GLN A 90 8.21 -2.00 14.15
N ASP A 91 9.38 -1.55 13.72
CA ASP A 91 10.66 -2.19 14.00
C ASP A 91 11.19 -1.66 15.34
#